data_AF-A0AAD5M7R7-F1
#
_entry.id   AF-A0AAD5M7R7-F1
#
_cell.length_a   1.000
_cell.length_b   1.000
_cell.length_c   1.000
_cell.angle_alpha   90.00
_cell.angle_beta   90.00
_cell.angle_gamma   90.00
#
_symmetry.space_group_name_H-M   'P 1'
#
loop_
_entity.id
_entity.type
_entity.pdbx_description
1 polymer ?
#
loop_
_entity_poly.entity_id
_entity_poly.type
_entity_poly.pdbx_seq_one_letter_code
_entity_poly.pdbx_strand_id
1 'polypeptide(L)'
;MKDVADCCFQQLYGEIMRTMLARYPQAGPTTDPDSPDNNLESGDAEVAKNRKEELTMRLEAMGYEVGYRFVERSARDRPRMTEPLDVIKFPLDVIKFVCKDFWIMIFKKQIDKLQTNHRGVFVVQDYSFRWLSGFSSSTDQHTRDMALLFLVFPCGLIRGALANLGITAIVNADLTTLPGCLFNIKIKS
;
A
#
# COMPACT_ATOMS: atom_id res chain seq x y z
N MET A 1 20.86 16.27 4.54
CA MET A 1 21.11 14.82 4.68
C MET A 1 19.81 14.02 4.80
N LYS A 2 18.84 14.44 5.63
CA LYS A 2 17.52 13.75 5.75
C LYS A 2 16.69 13.78 4.46
N ASP A 3 16.59 14.93 3.79
CA ASP A 3 15.83 15.05 2.54
C ASP A 3 16.41 14.21 1.39
N VAL A 4 17.74 14.04 1.38
CA VAL A 4 18.44 13.19 0.40
C VAL A 4 18.05 11.72 0.58
N ALA A 5 17.98 11.24 1.83
CA ALA A 5 17.58 9.86 2.12
C ALA A 5 16.12 9.58 1.72
N ASP A 6 15.21 10.52 1.96
CA ASP A 6 13.80 10.38 1.59
C ASP A 6 13.63 10.33 0.06
N CYS A 7 14.32 11.21 -0.69
CA CYS A 7 14.34 11.16 -2.15
C CYS A 7 14.96 9.85 -2.69
N CYS A 8 16.06 9.37 -2.10
CA CYS A 8 16.67 8.10 -2.49
C CYS A 8 15.72 6.93 -2.30
N PHE A 9 14.96 6.88 -1.21
CA PHE A 9 13.96 5.83 -1.00
C PHE A 9 12.86 5.88 -2.07
N GLN A 10 12.30 7.05 -2.35
CA GLN A 10 11.25 7.20 -3.36
C GLN A 10 11.74 6.78 -4.76
N GLN A 11 12.97 7.17 -5.12
CA GLN A 11 13.59 6.78 -6.38
C GLN A 11 13.87 5.28 -6.43
N LEU A 12 14.43 4.70 -5.35
CA LEU A 12 14.70 3.27 -5.24
C LEU A 12 13.40 2.46 -5.35
N TYR A 13 12.36 2.82 -4.60
CA TYR A 13 11.08 2.13 -4.66
C TYR A 13 10.44 2.26 -6.05
N GLY A 14 10.49 3.45 -6.64
CA GLY A 14 10.04 3.66 -8.02
C GLY A 14 10.80 2.81 -9.03
N GLU A 15 12.11 2.63 -8.85
CA GLU A 15 12.94 1.80 -9.73
C GLU A 15 12.73 0.30 -9.51
N ILE A 16 12.52 -0.13 -8.27
CA ILE A 16 12.10 -1.51 -7.95
C ILE A 16 10.77 -1.81 -8.66
N MET A 17 9.81 -0.89 -8.60
CA MET A 17 8.53 -0.98 -9.32
C MET A 17 8.72 -1.03 -10.82
N ARG A 18 9.45 -0.09 -11.41
CA ARG A 18 9.74 -0.11 -12.85
C ARG A 18 10.49 -1.36 -13.27
N THR A 19 11.45 -1.86 -12.50
CA THR A 19 12.20 -3.08 -12.83
C THR A 19 11.33 -4.32 -12.73
N MET A 20 10.51 -4.43 -11.68
CA MET A 20 9.57 -5.54 -11.52
C MET A 20 8.50 -5.54 -12.63
N LEU A 21 8.11 -4.35 -13.09
CA LEU A 21 7.21 -4.16 -14.23
C LEU A 21 7.91 -4.26 -15.60
N ALA A 22 9.19 -3.95 -15.76
CA ALA A 22 9.89 -4.03 -17.05
C ALA A 22 10.25 -5.48 -17.39
N ARG A 23 10.38 -6.34 -16.36
CA ARG A 23 10.38 -7.81 -16.53
C ARG A 23 9.01 -8.34 -16.99
N TYR A 24 8.00 -7.49 -17.09
CA TYR A 24 6.71 -7.77 -17.69
C TYR A 24 6.77 -7.30 -19.16
N PRO A 25 6.75 -8.22 -20.14
CA PRO A 25 6.47 -7.83 -21.51
C PRO A 25 5.10 -7.17 -21.52
N GLN A 26 5.02 -5.94 -22.03
CA GLN A 26 3.73 -5.43 -22.48
C GLN A 26 3.21 -6.44 -23.50
N ALA A 27 1.97 -6.91 -23.34
CA ALA A 27 1.28 -7.57 -24.44
C ALA A 27 1.13 -6.50 -25.53
N GLY A 28 2.15 -6.38 -26.38
CA GLY A 28 2.07 -5.58 -27.59
C GLY A 28 1.20 -6.35 -28.58
N PRO A 29 0.41 -5.65 -29.42
CA PRO A 29 -0.32 -6.31 -30.47
C PRO A 29 0.69 -6.98 -31.38
N THR A 30 0.65 -8.31 -31.47
CA THR A 30 1.22 -9.01 -32.62
C THR A 30 0.39 -8.60 -33.82
N THR A 31 0.78 -7.52 -34.48
CA THR A 31 0.20 -7.10 -35.75
C THR A 31 0.64 -8.08 -36.82
N ASP A 32 0.01 -9.24 -36.86
CA ASP A 32 -0.12 -10.04 -38.07
C ASP A 32 -1.59 -10.00 -38.48
N PRO A 33 -1.97 -9.24 -39.53
CA PRO A 33 -3.37 -8.99 -39.87
C PRO A 33 -4.17 -10.23 -40.33
N ASP A 34 -3.52 -11.39 -40.49
CA ASP A 34 -4.09 -12.59 -41.13
C ASP A 34 -4.17 -13.84 -40.23
N SER A 35 -4.00 -13.74 -38.91
CA SER A 35 -4.09 -14.92 -38.03
C SER A 35 -5.52 -15.17 -37.51
N PRO A 36 -6.17 -16.30 -37.84
CA PRO A 36 -7.51 -16.62 -37.34
C PRO A 36 -7.39 -17.40 -36.03
N ASP A 37 -7.15 -16.72 -34.90
CA ASP A 37 -7.09 -17.41 -33.60
C ASP A 37 -7.73 -16.60 -32.46
N ASN A 38 -9.06 -16.71 -32.35
CA ASN A 38 -9.83 -16.21 -31.20
C ASN A 38 -9.53 -16.95 -29.87
N ASN A 39 -8.60 -17.93 -29.87
CA ASN A 39 -8.25 -18.71 -28.68
C ASN A 39 -6.92 -18.27 -28.01
N LEU A 40 -6.03 -17.54 -28.69
CA LEU A 40 -4.73 -17.12 -28.13
C LEU A 40 -4.84 -15.96 -27.13
N GLU A 41 -5.77 -15.01 -27.33
CA GLU A 41 -5.93 -13.83 -26.47
C GLU A 41 -6.31 -14.18 -25.01
N SER A 42 -7.01 -15.30 -24.82
CA SER A 42 -7.46 -15.75 -23.50
C SER A 42 -6.33 -16.27 -22.61
N GLY A 43 -5.31 -16.90 -23.21
CA GLY A 43 -4.15 -17.42 -22.48
C GLY A 43 -3.23 -16.32 -21.99
N ASP A 44 -2.98 -15.32 -22.83
CA ASP A 44 -2.08 -14.21 -22.49
C ASP A 44 -2.65 -13.29 -21.40
N ALA A 45 -3.97 -13.06 -21.43
CA ALA A 45 -4.66 -12.27 -20.40
C ALA A 45 -4.64 -12.95 -19.02
N GLU A 46 -4.81 -14.27 -18.95
CA GLU A 46 -4.78 -15.02 -17.69
C GLU A 46 -3.35 -15.10 -17.12
N VAL A 47 -2.35 -15.29 -17.97
CA VAL A 47 -0.94 -15.28 -17.56
C VAL A 47 -0.53 -13.89 -17.06
N ALA A 48 -0.98 -12.83 -17.73
CA ALA A 48 -0.81 -11.44 -17.30
C ALA A 48 -1.40 -11.17 -15.91
N LYS A 49 -2.66 -11.60 -15.70
CA LYS A 49 -3.35 -11.49 -14.41
C LYS A 49 -2.63 -12.23 -13.29
N ASN A 50 -2.23 -13.49 -13.51
CA ASN A 50 -1.50 -14.29 -12.52
C ASN A 50 -0.17 -13.63 -12.12
N ARG A 51 0.57 -13.05 -13.08
CA ARG A 51 1.80 -12.30 -12.79
C ARG A 51 1.55 -11.02 -11.99
N LYS A 52 0.46 -10.29 -12.28
CA LYS A 52 0.07 -9.10 -11.50
C LYS A 52 -0.29 -9.46 -10.07
N GLU A 53 -0.99 -10.59 -9.87
CA GLU A 53 -1.32 -11.12 -8.55
C GLU A 53 -0.04 -11.51 -7.78
N GLU A 54 0.89 -12.22 -8.42
CA GLU A 54 2.18 -12.56 -7.80
C GLU A 54 2.98 -11.32 -7.40
N LEU A 55 3.05 -10.32 -8.27
CA LEU A 55 3.72 -9.05 -7.98
C LEU A 55 3.07 -8.34 -6.78
N THR A 56 1.74 -8.30 -6.75
CA THR A 56 0.97 -7.72 -5.65
C THR A 56 1.28 -8.45 -4.34
N MET A 57 1.31 -9.78 -4.35
CA MET A 57 1.66 -10.58 -3.17
C MET A 57 3.08 -10.29 -2.67
N ARG A 58 4.07 -10.23 -3.57
CA ARG A 58 5.46 -9.94 -3.20
C ARG A 58 5.63 -8.54 -2.64
N LEU A 59 4.98 -7.55 -3.25
CA LEU A 59 4.99 -6.17 -2.78
C LEU A 59 4.39 -6.00 -1.39
N GLU A 60 3.24 -6.62 -1.18
CA GLU A 60 2.53 -6.62 0.08
C GLU A 60 3.39 -7.29 1.16
N ALA A 61 3.99 -8.46 0.87
CA ALA A 61 4.87 -9.17 1.79
C ALA A 61 6.11 -8.35 2.17
N MET A 62 6.73 -7.66 1.21
CA MET A 62 7.85 -6.75 1.49
C MET A 62 7.40 -5.60 2.41
N GLY A 63 6.26 -4.99 2.12
CA GLY A 63 5.67 -3.96 2.97
C GLY A 63 5.43 -4.47 4.39
N TYR A 64 4.85 -5.66 4.50
CA TYR A 64 4.57 -6.32 5.78
C TYR A 64 5.82 -6.49 6.64
N GLU A 65 6.89 -7.06 6.09
CA GLU A 65 8.14 -7.26 6.82
C GLU A 65 8.76 -5.94 7.28
N VAL A 66 8.74 -4.92 6.41
CA VAL A 66 9.24 -3.59 6.76
C VAL A 66 8.40 -2.99 7.90
N GLY A 67 7.07 -3.03 7.79
CA GLY A 67 6.16 -2.45 8.78
C GLY A 67 6.29 -3.10 10.15
N TYR A 68 6.35 -4.43 10.16
CA TYR A 68 6.49 -5.23 11.38
C TYR A 68 7.79 -4.89 12.13
N ARG A 69 8.92 -4.88 11.43
CA ARG A 69 10.25 -4.60 12.03
C ARG A 69 10.43 -3.13 12.39
N PHE A 70 9.82 -2.23 11.61
CA PHE A 70 9.90 -0.80 11.86
C PHE A 70 9.22 -0.44 13.19
N VAL A 71 7.99 -0.94 13.38
CA VAL A 71 7.23 -0.62 14.59
C VAL A 71 7.82 -1.23 15.85
N GLU A 72 8.44 -2.42 15.74
CA GLU A 72 9.15 -3.09 16.84
C GLU A 72 10.24 -2.20 17.48
N ARG A 73 10.85 -1.30 16.69
CA ARG A 73 11.84 -0.34 17.19
C ARG A 73 11.20 0.95 17.66
N SER A 74 10.25 1.49 16.89
CA SER A 74 9.67 2.81 17.19
C SER A 74 8.63 2.81 18.32
N ALA A 75 8.05 1.66 18.66
CA ALA A 75 7.02 1.54 19.70
C ALA A 75 7.58 1.18 21.10
N ARG A 76 8.89 0.94 21.24
CA ARG A 76 9.51 0.45 22.51
C ARG A 76 9.32 1.38 23.69
N ASP A 77 9.31 2.69 23.46
CA ASP A 77 9.27 3.69 24.53
C ASP A 77 7.83 4.06 24.95
N ARG A 78 6.80 3.40 24.42
CA ARG A 78 5.42 3.68 24.80
C ARG A 78 4.95 2.83 25.98
N PRO A 79 4.21 3.42 26.95
CA PRO A 79 3.46 2.65 27.93
C PRO A 79 2.62 1.59 27.21
N ARG A 80 2.74 0.32 27.62
CA ARG A 80 2.07 -0.80 26.95
C ARG A 80 0.57 -0.51 26.89
N MET A 81 -0.01 -0.56 25.69
CA MET A 81 -1.45 -0.37 25.44
C MET A 81 -2.30 -1.56 25.95
N THR A 82 -1.87 -2.27 27.01
CA THR A 82 -2.39 -3.59 27.39
C THR A 82 -3.17 -3.57 28.69
N GLU A 83 -4.14 -2.66 28.84
CA GLU A 83 -5.09 -2.71 29.96
C GLU A 83 -6.38 -3.47 29.56
N PRO A 84 -6.84 -4.47 30.34
CA PRO A 84 -7.90 -5.41 29.92
C PRO A 84 -9.30 -4.79 29.68
N LEU A 85 -9.58 -3.59 30.20
CA LEU A 85 -10.88 -2.93 30.03
C LEU A 85 -11.01 -2.21 28.67
N ASP A 86 -9.91 -2.14 27.90
CA ASP A 86 -9.79 -1.34 26.68
C ASP A 86 -9.91 -2.15 25.39
N VAL A 87 -10.46 -3.37 25.38
CA VAL A 87 -10.54 -4.21 24.15
C VAL A 87 -11.19 -3.49 22.95
N ILE A 88 -12.16 -2.58 23.18
CA ILE A 88 -12.75 -1.74 22.12
C ILE A 88 -11.89 -0.49 21.81
N LYS A 89 -11.17 0.06 22.79
CA LYS A 89 -10.29 1.23 22.59
C LYS A 89 -8.93 0.86 21.99
N PHE A 90 -8.44 -0.33 22.29
CA PHE A 90 -7.13 -0.83 21.88
C PHE A 90 -6.95 -0.75 20.37
N PRO A 91 -7.90 -1.24 19.53
CA PRO A 91 -7.79 -1.06 18.10
C PRO A 91 -7.77 0.38 17.64
N LEU A 92 -8.61 1.24 18.23
CA LEU A 92 -8.68 2.64 17.84
C LEU A 92 -7.38 3.37 18.21
N ASP A 93 -6.78 3.09 19.35
CA ASP A 93 -5.56 3.76 19.81
C ASP A 93 -4.33 3.30 19.04
N VAL A 94 -4.27 2.03 18.66
CA VAL A 94 -3.28 1.52 17.71
C VAL A 94 -3.44 2.17 16.34
N ILE A 95 -4.67 2.28 15.82
CA ILE A 95 -4.92 2.96 14.53
C ILE A 95 -4.55 4.44 14.60
N LYS A 96 -4.84 5.14 15.71
CA LYS A 96 -4.40 6.53 15.91
C LYS A 96 -2.88 6.66 15.93
N PHE A 97 -2.18 5.72 16.56
CA PHE A 97 -0.72 5.67 16.51
C PHE A 97 -0.22 5.49 15.06
N VAL A 98 -0.85 4.60 14.29
CA VAL A 98 -0.52 4.42 12.87
C VAL A 98 -0.72 5.72 12.09
N CYS A 99 -1.85 6.41 12.29
CA CYS A 99 -2.19 7.66 11.60
C CYS A 99 -1.29 8.85 11.96
N LYS A 100 -0.66 8.84 13.13
CA LYS A 100 0.13 9.95 13.64
C LYS A 100 1.60 9.60 13.61
N ASP A 101 2.07 8.90 14.63
CA ASP A 101 3.49 8.62 14.84
C ASP A 101 4.09 7.81 13.68
N PHE A 102 3.48 6.67 13.36
CA PHE A 102 3.99 5.79 12.30
C PHE A 102 4.01 6.48 10.94
N TRP A 103 2.90 7.14 10.57
CA TRP A 103 2.80 7.88 9.32
C TRP A 103 3.81 9.03 9.26
N ILE A 104 3.98 9.79 10.35
CA ILE A 104 4.97 10.87 10.41
C ILE A 104 6.39 10.33 10.23
N MET A 105 6.73 9.22 10.87
CA MET A 105 8.08 8.67 10.80
C MET A 105 8.49 8.30 9.37
N ILE A 106 7.55 7.76 8.59
CA ILE A 106 7.79 7.27 7.23
C ILE A 106 7.54 8.35 6.17
N PHE A 107 6.39 9.03 6.24
CA PHE A 107 5.90 9.95 5.20
C PHE A 107 6.00 11.42 5.58
N LYS A 108 6.55 11.73 6.76
CA LYS A 108 6.80 13.09 7.27
C LYS A 108 5.54 13.96 7.41
N LYS A 109 4.37 13.33 7.48
CA LYS A 109 3.08 13.96 7.76
C LYS A 109 2.15 13.01 8.52
N GLN A 110 1.10 13.55 9.12
CA GLN A 110 -0.01 12.77 9.67
C GLN A 110 -1.00 12.40 8.56
N ILE A 111 -1.78 11.36 8.80
CA ILE A 111 -3.00 11.08 8.02
C ILE A 111 -3.97 12.26 8.18
N ASP A 112 -4.58 12.70 7.08
CA ASP A 112 -5.46 13.87 7.07
C ASP A 112 -6.86 13.55 7.62
N LYS A 113 -7.34 12.31 7.41
CA LYS A 113 -8.68 11.89 7.85
C LYS A 113 -8.68 10.45 8.34
N LEU A 114 -9.27 10.23 9.51
CA LEU A 114 -9.58 8.91 10.07
C LEU A 114 -11.09 8.79 10.27
N GLN A 115 -11.69 7.75 9.70
CA GLN A 115 -13.10 7.39 9.88
C GLN A 115 -13.19 5.95 10.38
N THR A 116 -14.22 5.63 11.18
CA THR A 116 -14.50 4.25 11.61
C THR A 116 -16.00 4.02 11.71
N ASN A 117 -16.43 2.78 11.50
CA ASN A 117 -17.79 2.35 11.80
C ASN A 117 -17.96 1.82 13.23
N HIS A 118 -16.92 1.93 14.08
CA HIS A 118 -16.86 1.37 15.45
C HIS A 118 -17.06 -0.16 15.53
N ARG A 119 -17.00 -0.86 14.39
CA ARG A 119 -17.16 -2.31 14.25
C ARG A 119 -15.95 -2.93 13.54
N GLY A 120 -14.76 -2.43 13.86
CA GLY A 120 -13.50 -2.97 13.33
C GLY A 120 -13.16 -2.57 11.89
N VAL A 121 -13.89 -1.63 11.27
CA VAL A 121 -13.54 -1.07 9.96
C VAL A 121 -13.12 0.38 10.12
N PHE A 122 -11.98 0.72 9.51
CA PHE A 122 -11.40 2.05 9.51
C PHE A 122 -11.09 2.47 8.08
N VAL A 123 -11.24 3.75 7.79
CA VAL A 123 -10.80 4.37 6.55
C VAL A 123 -9.88 5.52 6.91
N VAL A 124 -8.62 5.44 6.45
CA VAL A 124 -7.61 6.48 6.64
C VAL A 124 -7.28 7.09 5.30
N GLN A 125 -7.26 8.42 5.22
CA GLN A 125 -7.07 9.15 3.97
C GLN A 125 -5.89 10.10 4.08
N ASP A 126 -5.00 10.03 3.09
CA ASP A 126 -3.93 10.99 2.86
C ASP A 126 -4.29 11.77 1.60
N TYR A 127 -4.61 13.05 1.73
CA TYR A 127 -5.04 13.91 0.64
C TYR A 127 -3.90 14.28 -0.32
N SER A 128 -2.65 14.10 0.10
CA SER A 128 -1.48 14.42 -0.70
C SER A 128 -0.35 13.46 -0.36
N PHE A 129 -0.52 12.21 -0.80
CA PHE A 129 0.39 11.14 -0.47
C PHE A 129 1.68 11.32 -1.26
N ARG A 130 2.77 11.67 -0.57
CA ARG A 130 4.04 12.12 -1.18
C ARG A 130 4.64 11.13 -2.19
N TRP A 131 4.38 9.84 -2.01
CA TRP A 131 4.89 8.81 -2.92
C TRP A 131 4.13 8.74 -4.24
N LEU A 132 2.94 9.35 -4.32
CA LEU A 132 2.17 9.51 -5.55
C LEU A 132 2.38 10.86 -6.23
N SER A 133 3.16 11.79 -5.65
CA SER A 133 3.36 13.13 -6.21
C SER A 133 4.03 13.15 -7.59
N GLY A 134 4.69 12.06 -7.99
CA GLY A 134 5.30 11.91 -9.32
C GLY A 134 4.33 11.46 -10.42
N PHE A 135 3.09 11.08 -10.08
CA PHE A 135 2.08 10.69 -11.05
C PHE A 135 1.35 11.92 -11.58
N SER A 136 1.27 12.06 -12.91
CA SER A 136 0.47 13.10 -13.56
C SER A 136 -1.04 12.86 -13.38
N SER A 137 -1.87 13.87 -13.68
CA SER A 137 -3.32 13.82 -13.44
C SER A 137 -3.98 12.58 -14.02
N SER A 138 -4.90 11.99 -13.24
CA SER A 138 -5.46 10.64 -13.32
C SER A 138 -6.43 10.33 -14.48
N THR A 139 -6.31 10.97 -15.64
CA THR A 139 -7.22 10.73 -16.78
C THR A 139 -6.90 9.43 -17.52
N ASP A 140 -5.65 8.96 -17.46
CA ASP A 140 -5.21 7.73 -18.09
C ASP A 140 -5.33 6.53 -17.13
N GLN A 141 -5.95 5.44 -17.61
CA GLN A 141 -6.17 4.22 -16.85
C GLN A 141 -4.85 3.54 -16.46
N HIS A 142 -3.84 3.59 -17.34
CA HIS A 142 -2.54 2.99 -17.06
C HIS A 142 -1.84 3.68 -15.87
N THR A 143 -1.87 5.01 -15.83
CA THR A 143 -1.36 5.81 -14.70
C THR A 143 -2.06 5.44 -13.38
N ARG A 144 -3.39 5.24 -13.41
CA ARG A 144 -4.16 4.83 -12.22
C ARG A 144 -3.76 3.43 -11.74
N ASP A 145 -3.64 2.48 -12.65
CA ASP A 145 -3.24 1.10 -12.33
C ASP A 145 -1.85 1.04 -11.70
N MET A 146 -0.92 1.84 -12.22
CA MET A 146 0.42 1.98 -11.65
C MET A 146 0.40 2.62 -10.27
N ALA A 147 -0.38 3.69 -10.08
CA ALA A 147 -0.53 4.33 -8.77
C ALA A 147 -1.15 3.39 -7.72
N LEU A 148 -2.14 2.58 -8.09
CA LEU A 148 -2.71 1.55 -7.21
C LEU A 148 -1.68 0.47 -6.85
N LEU A 149 -0.86 0.04 -7.80
CA LEU A 149 0.22 -0.92 -7.54
C LEU A 149 1.26 -0.35 -6.56
N PHE A 150 1.57 0.95 -6.66
CA PHE A 150 2.46 1.63 -5.71
C PHE A 150 1.93 1.60 -4.28
N LEU A 151 0.60 1.58 -4.09
CA LEU A 151 -0.06 1.54 -2.78
C LEU A 151 -0.07 0.15 -2.13
N VAL A 152 0.27 -0.92 -2.87
CA VAL A 152 0.32 -2.29 -2.33
C VAL A 152 1.38 -2.43 -1.24
N PHE A 153 2.56 -1.83 -1.42
CA PHE A 153 3.60 -1.84 -0.38
C PHE A 153 3.14 -1.08 0.88
N PRO A 154 2.59 0.16 0.81
CA PRO A 154 1.96 0.81 1.96
C PRO A 154 0.85 -0.01 2.63
N CYS A 155 0.03 -0.78 1.90
CA CYS A 155 -0.92 -1.71 2.51
C CYS A 155 -0.22 -2.74 3.41
N GLY A 156 0.82 -3.39 2.88
CA GLY A 156 1.65 -4.32 3.65
C GLY A 156 2.30 -3.64 4.85
N LEU A 157 2.83 -2.43 4.65
CA LEU A 157 3.48 -1.62 5.69
C LEU A 157 2.56 -1.38 6.89
N ILE A 158 1.32 -0.97 6.62
CA ILE A 158 0.29 -0.81 7.65
C ILE A 158 -0.03 -2.16 8.30
N ARG A 159 -0.27 -3.22 7.50
CA ARG A 159 -0.63 -4.55 8.01
C ARG A 159 0.44 -5.15 8.93
N GLY A 160 1.71 -5.02 8.56
CA GLY A 160 2.86 -5.49 9.34
C GLY A 160 2.99 -4.75 10.67
N ALA A 161 2.83 -3.43 10.64
CA ALA A 161 2.84 -2.63 11.86
C ALA A 161 1.69 -3.03 12.81
N LEU A 162 0.47 -3.18 12.28
CA LEU A 162 -0.68 -3.63 13.06
C LEU A 162 -0.46 -5.03 13.66
N ALA A 163 0.09 -5.97 12.90
CA ALA A 163 0.34 -7.33 13.36
C ALA A 163 1.35 -7.38 14.52
N ASN A 164 2.42 -6.58 14.47
CA ASN A 164 3.39 -6.47 15.57
C ASN A 164 2.75 -5.85 16.83
N LEU A 165 1.82 -4.90 16.63
CA LEU A 165 1.02 -4.30 17.70
C LEU A 165 -0.15 -5.19 18.17
N GLY A 166 -0.24 -6.44 17.72
CA GLY A 166 -1.24 -7.40 18.17
C GLY A 166 -2.60 -7.32 17.46
N ILE A 167 -2.70 -6.59 16.34
CA ILE A 167 -3.91 -6.46 15.54
C ILE A 167 -3.73 -7.16 14.19
N THR A 168 -4.53 -8.21 13.96
CA THR A 168 -4.62 -8.81 12.63
C THR A 168 -5.66 -8.05 11.80
N ALA A 169 -5.27 -7.58 10.61
CA ALA A 169 -6.16 -6.84 9.72
C ALA A 169 -5.95 -7.18 8.25
N ILE A 170 -6.95 -6.82 7.43
CA ILE A 170 -6.86 -6.73 5.98
C ILE A 170 -6.76 -5.24 5.65
N VAL A 171 -5.81 -4.87 4.79
CA VAL A 171 -5.60 -3.50 4.35
C VAL A 171 -5.70 -3.45 2.84
N ASN A 172 -6.63 -2.65 2.32
CA ASN A 172 -6.76 -2.36 0.90
C ASN A 172 -6.59 -0.87 0.68
N ALA A 173 -6.13 -0.46 -0.50
CA ALA A 173 -5.99 0.94 -0.85
C ALA A 173 -6.78 1.29 -2.10
N ASP A 174 -7.17 2.55 -2.19
CA ASP A 174 -7.77 3.13 -3.40
C ASP A 174 -7.26 4.57 -3.60
N LEU A 175 -7.37 5.04 -4.83
CA LEU A 175 -7.06 6.41 -5.21
C LEU A 175 -8.25 7.32 -4.94
N THR A 176 -7.95 8.54 -4.54
CA THR A 176 -8.93 9.63 -4.58
C THR A 176 -8.56 10.56 -5.73
N THR A 177 -8.45 11.86 -5.50
CA THR A 177 -7.84 12.77 -6.47
C THR A 177 -6.33 12.72 -6.28
N LEU A 178 -5.59 12.24 -7.29
CA LEU A 178 -4.12 12.20 -7.22
C LEU A 178 -3.55 13.58 -6.82
N PRO A 179 -2.55 13.62 -5.91
CA PRO A 179 -1.81 12.48 -5.36
C PRO A 179 -2.43 11.87 -4.08
N GLY A 180 -3.71 12.10 -3.80
CA GLY A 180 -4.41 11.58 -2.63
C GLY A 180 -4.87 10.13 -2.76
N CYS A 181 -4.84 9.39 -1.65
CA CYS A 181 -5.26 8.00 -1.54
C CYS A 181 -5.97 7.73 -0.22
N LEU A 182 -6.63 6.57 -0.13
CA LEU A 182 -7.19 6.04 1.11
C LEU A 182 -6.76 4.60 1.34
N PHE A 183 -6.76 4.20 2.61
CA PHE A 183 -6.59 2.82 3.03
C PHE A 183 -7.80 2.38 3.85
N ASN A 184 -8.43 1.30 3.41
CA ASN A 184 -9.48 0.61 4.15
C ASN A 184 -8.85 -0.49 5.00
N ILE A 185 -8.99 -0.39 6.31
CA ILE A 185 -8.42 -1.31 7.28
C ILE A 185 -9.59 -2.05 7.95
N LYS A 186 -9.67 -3.36 7.72
CA LYS A 186 -10.66 -4.24 8.34
C LYS A 186 -9.96 -5.19 9.31
N ILE A 187 -10.24 -5.04 10.59
CA ILE A 187 -9.72 -5.92 11.64
C ILE A 187 -10.35 -7.30 11.50
N LYS A 188 -9.52 -8.34 11.61
CA LYS A 188 -9.99 -9.73 11.71
C LYS A 188 -10.32 -10.01 13.16
N SER A 189 -11.59 -10.36 13.40
CA SER A 189 -12.10 -10.93 14.65
C SER A 189 -11.68 -12.38 14.81
#